data_AF-A0A496PAQ7-F1
#
_entry.id   AF-A0A496PAQ7-F1
#
_cell.length_a   1.000
_cell.length_b   1.000
_cell.length_c   1.000
_cell.angle_alpha   90.00
_cell.angle_beta   90.00
_cell.angle_gamma   90.00
#
_symmetry.space_group_name_H-M   'P 1'
#
loop_
_entity.id
_entity.type
_entity.pdbx_description
1 polymer ?
#
loop_
_entity_poly.entity_id
_entity_poly.type
_entity_poly.pdbx_seq_one_letter_code
_entity_poly.pdbx_strand_id
1 'polypeptide(L)'
;MKLSTRDIVYIGFIAALCAVATTIRIEIPGGAMVHLGSAALFTTSILFGGLYGGLGAAIGSALFDLFGGHTQYIVFSFFIKGIAGLIVGGMTAGYLPPSITKPTASFGRILVALIIGAIWTALGYFLAWWFVLESAVV
;
A
#
# COMPACT_ATOMS: atom_id res chain seq x y z
N MET A 1 17.24 10.53 10.07
CA MET A 1 16.73 11.50 9.08
C MET A 1 15.52 12.20 9.69
N LYS A 2 15.39 13.53 9.55
CA LYS A 2 14.21 14.27 10.03
C LYS A 2 13.29 14.56 8.84
N LEU A 3 12.02 14.19 8.94
CA LEU A 3 11.01 14.54 7.93
C LEU A 3 10.69 16.04 8.02
N SER A 4 10.62 16.70 6.87
CA SER A 4 10.16 18.09 6.78
C SER A 4 8.64 18.16 6.74
N THR A 5 8.06 19.34 6.99
CA THR A 5 6.61 19.57 6.85
C THR A 5 6.12 19.20 5.45
N ARG A 6 6.90 19.49 4.42
CA ARG A 6 6.56 19.15 3.03
C ARG A 6 6.45 17.63 2.84
N ASP A 7 7.34 16.87 3.48
CA ASP A 7 7.34 15.41 3.38
C ASP A 7 6.10 14.81 4.05
N ILE A 8 5.73 15.35 5.22
CA ILE A 8 4.49 14.97 5.93
C ILE A 8 3.26 15.27 5.07
N VAL A 9 3.22 16.44 4.41
CA VAL A 9 2.12 16.79 3.49
C VAL A 9 2.01 15.81 2.33
N TYR A 10 3.13 15.42 1.71
CA TYR A 10 3.11 14.42 0.63
C TYR A 10 2.64 13.04 1.13
N ILE A 11 3.12 12.59 2.28
CA ILE A 11 2.69 11.32 2.89
C ILE A 11 1.18 11.36 3.18
N GLY A 12 0.68 12.46 3.75
CA GLY A 12 -0.75 12.66 4.01
C GLY A 12 -1.60 12.67 2.74
N PHE A 13 -1.13 13.33 1.68
CA PHE A 13 -1.80 13.31 0.37
C PHE A 13 -1.85 11.89 -0.22
N ILE A 14 -0.74 11.15 -0.20
CA ILE A 14 -0.69 9.76 -0.66
C ILE A 14 -1.63 8.89 0.18
N ALA A 15 -1.67 9.09 1.49
CA ALA A 15 -2.60 8.37 2.37
C ALA A 15 -4.06 8.63 2.01
N ALA A 16 -4.44 9.89 1.81
CA ALA A 16 -5.79 10.24 1.37
C ALA A 16 -6.13 9.62 0.02
N LEU A 17 -5.19 9.68 -0.95
CA LEU A 17 -5.35 9.05 -2.25
C LEU A 17 -5.55 7.53 -2.13
N CYS A 18 -4.72 6.84 -1.36
CA CYS A 18 -4.83 5.41 -1.12
C CYS A 18 -6.17 5.05 -0.46
N ALA A 19 -6.61 5.81 0.55
CA ALA A 19 -7.87 5.56 1.25
C ALA A 19 -9.07 5.70 0.29
N VAL A 20 -9.13 6.81 -0.45
CA VAL A 20 -10.20 7.09 -1.43
C VAL A 20 -10.16 6.10 -2.59
N ALA A 21 -8.99 5.80 -3.15
CA ALA A 21 -8.89 4.81 -4.22
C ALA A 21 -9.31 3.41 -3.75
N THR A 22 -9.12 3.07 -2.48
CA THR A 22 -9.58 1.78 -1.93
C THR A 22 -11.10 1.66 -1.91
N THR A 23 -11.85 2.77 -1.81
CA THR A 23 -13.33 2.71 -1.88
C THR A 23 -13.83 2.31 -3.26
N ILE A 24 -13.02 2.50 -4.30
CA ILE A 24 -13.34 2.02 -5.64
C ILE A 24 -12.91 0.55 -5.74
N ARG A 25 -13.91 -0.34 -5.70
CA ARG A 25 -13.70 -1.79 -5.78
C ARG A 25 -14.47 -2.40 -6.95
N ILE A 26 -13.86 -3.41 -7.54
CA ILE A 26 -14.48 -4.26 -8.56
C ILE A 26 -14.73 -5.61 -7.89
N GLU A 27 -16.00 -5.99 -7.81
CA GLU A 27 -16.41 -7.27 -7.24
C GLU A 27 -16.18 -8.39 -8.27
N ILE A 28 -15.68 -9.52 -7.79
CA ILE A 28 -15.35 -10.70 -8.59
C ILE A 28 -16.19 -11.88 -8.07
N PRO A 29 -16.62 -12.82 -8.95
CA PRO A 29 -17.35 -14.01 -8.50
C PRO A 29 -16.67 -14.73 -7.34
N GLY A 30 -17.46 -15.20 -6.38
CA GLY A 30 -16.95 -15.86 -5.17
C GLY A 30 -16.67 -14.93 -3.98
N GLY A 31 -17.12 -13.67 -4.03
CA GLY A 31 -17.01 -12.72 -2.92
C GLY A 31 -15.64 -12.04 -2.79
N ALA A 32 -14.74 -12.29 -3.74
CA ALA A 32 -13.47 -11.58 -3.84
C ALA A 32 -13.68 -10.17 -4.42
N MET A 33 -12.74 -9.27 -4.13
CA MET A 33 -12.79 -7.90 -4.60
C MET A 33 -11.39 -7.38 -4.92
N VAL A 34 -11.30 -6.55 -5.96
CA VAL A 34 -10.08 -5.83 -6.32
C VAL A 34 -10.30 -4.35 -6.02
N HIS A 35 -9.47 -3.81 -5.13
CA HIS A 35 -9.48 -2.39 -4.78
C HIS A 35 -8.46 -1.60 -5.61
N LEU A 36 -8.87 -0.44 -6.14
CA LEU A 36 -7.96 0.47 -6.83
C LEU A 36 -6.93 1.10 -5.88
N GLY A 37 -7.11 0.99 -4.56
CA GLY A 37 -6.11 1.35 -3.56
C GLY A 37 -4.75 0.67 -3.79
N SER A 38 -4.73 -0.58 -4.28
CA SER A 38 -3.47 -1.27 -4.61
C SER A 38 -2.77 -0.63 -5.81
N ALA A 39 -3.52 -0.17 -6.81
CA ALA A 39 -2.96 0.56 -7.94
C ALA A 39 -2.38 1.90 -7.49
N ALA A 40 -3.12 2.67 -6.69
CA ALA A 40 -2.64 3.93 -6.11
C ALA A 40 -1.35 3.72 -5.31
N LEU A 41 -1.34 2.74 -4.39
CA LEU A 41 -0.18 2.36 -3.58
C LEU A 41 1.06 2.07 -4.43
N PHE A 42 0.92 1.21 -5.44
CA PHE A 42 2.05 0.81 -6.27
C PHE A 42 2.56 1.98 -7.11
N THR A 43 1.66 2.76 -7.72
CA THR A 43 2.02 3.95 -8.48
C THR A 43 2.75 4.97 -7.61
N THR A 44 2.22 5.30 -6.43
CA THR A 44 2.86 6.27 -5.53
C THR A 44 4.20 5.77 -5.00
N SER A 45 4.35 4.46 -4.77
CA SER A 45 5.63 3.89 -4.31
C SER A 45 6.69 3.96 -5.42
N ILE A 46 6.31 3.70 -6.67
CA ILE A 46 7.20 3.82 -7.83
C ILE A 46 7.66 5.27 -8.03
N LEU A 47 6.79 6.25 -7.77
CA LEU A 47 7.06 7.67 -8.00
C LEU A 47 7.74 8.38 -6.82
N PHE A 48 7.37 8.04 -5.58
CA PHE A 48 7.81 8.74 -4.37
C PHE A 48 8.72 7.89 -3.47
N GLY A 49 9.08 6.69 -3.90
CA GLY A 49 9.97 5.80 -3.15
C GLY A 49 9.29 5.12 -1.97
N GLY A 50 10.08 4.27 -1.30
CA GLY A 50 9.59 3.34 -0.28
C GLY A 50 9.00 4.04 0.94
N LEU A 51 9.64 5.08 1.47
CA LEU A 51 9.20 5.73 2.70
C LEU A 51 7.84 6.44 2.51
N TYR A 52 7.68 7.17 1.40
CA TYR A 52 6.50 7.99 1.17
C TYR A 52 5.34 7.12 0.70
N GLY A 53 5.61 6.23 -0.27
CA GLY A 53 4.64 5.25 -0.74
C GLY A 53 4.21 4.29 0.36
N GLY A 54 5.17 3.78 1.16
CA GLY A 54 4.91 2.87 2.27
C GLY A 54 4.10 3.50 3.39
N LEU A 55 4.52 4.67 3.93
CA LEU A 55 3.73 5.33 4.98
C LEU A 55 2.36 5.76 4.47
N GLY A 56 2.29 6.32 3.26
CA GLY A 56 1.01 6.69 2.65
C GLY A 56 0.09 5.48 2.46
N ALA A 57 0.62 4.36 1.98
CA ALA A 57 -0.13 3.11 1.85
C ALA A 57 -0.62 2.53 3.18
N ALA A 58 0.26 2.51 4.19
CA ALA A 58 -0.06 2.02 5.54
C ALA A 58 -1.20 2.83 6.15
N ILE A 59 -1.04 4.16 6.19
CA ILE A 59 -2.00 5.07 6.78
C ILE A 59 -3.30 5.07 5.97
N GLY A 60 -3.22 5.19 4.64
CA GLY A 60 -4.40 5.22 3.78
C GLY A 60 -5.26 3.96 3.89
N SER A 61 -4.63 2.79 3.94
CA SER A 61 -5.36 1.51 4.08
C SER A 61 -5.95 1.34 5.48
N ALA A 62 -5.21 1.74 6.53
CA ALA A 62 -5.74 1.76 7.90
C ALA A 62 -6.92 2.72 8.06
N LEU A 63 -6.89 3.89 7.41
CA LEU A 63 -8.01 4.84 7.39
C LEU A 63 -9.21 4.27 6.63
N PHE A 64 -8.98 3.61 5.50
CA PHE A 64 -10.05 2.91 4.78
C PHE A 64 -10.72 1.86 5.67
N ASP A 65 -9.94 1.03 6.36
CA ASP A 65 -10.50 0.00 7.25
C ASP A 65 -11.25 0.61 8.45
N LEU A 66 -10.71 1.69 9.01
CA LEU A 66 -11.35 2.42 10.11
C LEU A 66 -12.70 3.01 9.70
N PHE A 67 -12.75 3.74 8.59
CA PHE A 67 -13.98 4.41 8.15
C PHE A 67 -14.93 3.48 7.39
N GLY A 68 -14.42 2.42 6.79
CA GLY A 68 -15.19 1.40 6.07
C GLY A 68 -15.83 0.34 6.98
N GLY A 69 -15.61 0.41 8.30
CA GLY A 69 -16.16 -0.55 9.27
C GLY A 69 -15.44 -1.90 9.29
N HIS A 70 -14.21 -1.96 8.77
CA HIS A 70 -13.35 -3.14 8.75
C HIS A 70 -12.29 -3.10 9.86
N THR A 71 -12.66 -2.64 11.05
CA THR A 71 -11.74 -2.28 12.14
C THR A 71 -10.80 -3.41 12.55
N GLN A 72 -11.26 -4.67 12.49
CA GLN A 72 -10.43 -5.85 12.75
C GLN A 72 -9.22 -6.00 11.82
N TYR A 73 -9.25 -5.39 10.63
CA TYR A 73 -8.16 -5.44 9.65
C TYR A 73 -7.18 -4.27 9.75
N ILE A 74 -7.47 -3.21 10.54
CA ILE A 74 -6.65 -1.97 10.56
C ILE A 74 -5.17 -2.26 10.75
N VAL A 75 -4.81 -3.03 11.78
CA VAL A 75 -3.41 -3.33 12.11
C VAL A 75 -2.77 -4.15 10.99
N PHE A 76 -3.49 -5.14 10.45
CA PHE A 76 -3.02 -5.96 9.35
C PHE A 76 -2.79 -5.13 8.10
N SER A 77 -3.78 -4.38 7.63
CA SER A 77 -3.67 -3.53 6.44
C SER A 77 -2.57 -2.49 6.58
N PHE A 78 -2.39 -1.89 7.76
CA PHE A 78 -1.29 -0.96 8.01
C PHE A 78 0.07 -1.58 7.68
N PHE A 79 0.37 -2.76 8.23
CA PHE A 79 1.65 -3.42 7.99
C PHE A 79 1.75 -4.06 6.60
N ILE A 80 0.70 -4.72 6.12
CA ILE A 80 0.70 -5.38 4.81
C ILE A 80 0.94 -4.35 3.72
N LYS A 81 0.11 -3.29 3.66
CA LYS A 81 0.18 -2.26 2.62
C LYS A 81 1.40 -1.36 2.82
N GLY A 82 1.76 -1.08 4.06
CA GLY A 82 2.97 -0.32 4.38
C GLY A 82 4.25 -1.00 3.88
N ILE A 83 4.41 -2.28 4.20
CA ILE A 83 5.56 -3.06 3.76
C ILE A 83 5.51 -3.27 2.24
N ALA A 84 4.34 -3.47 1.64
CA ALA A 84 4.21 -3.55 0.18
C ALA A 84 4.74 -2.28 -0.51
N GLY A 85 4.35 -1.10 -0.01
CA GLY A 85 4.84 0.17 -0.55
C GLY A 85 6.34 0.38 -0.32
N LEU A 86 6.87 -0.01 0.85
CA LEU A 86 8.30 0.02 1.14
C LEU A 86 9.10 -0.86 0.18
N ILE A 87 8.65 -2.09 -0.08
CA ILE A 87 9.27 -3.03 -1.02
C ILE A 87 9.26 -2.43 -2.43
N VAL A 88 8.09 -2.07 -2.95
CA VAL A 88 7.96 -1.61 -4.33
C VAL A 88 8.73 -0.32 -4.56
N GLY A 89 8.60 0.65 -3.66
CA GLY A 89 9.31 1.92 -3.78
C GLY A 89 10.82 1.75 -3.60
N GLY A 90 11.26 0.98 -2.61
CA GLY A 90 12.68 0.67 -2.40
C GLY A 90 13.32 -0.01 -3.61
N MET A 91 12.59 -0.92 -4.25
CA MET A 91 13.05 -1.61 -5.45
C MET A 91 13.00 -0.77 -6.72
N THR A 92 12.33 0.39 -6.77
CA THR A 92 12.14 1.16 -8.00
C THR A 92 12.74 2.57 -7.90
N ALA A 93 12.19 3.40 -7.01
CA ALA A 93 12.61 4.78 -6.78
C ALA A 93 13.69 4.91 -5.68
N GLY A 94 13.89 3.86 -4.88
CA GLY A 94 14.73 3.88 -3.67
C GLY A 94 13.91 4.22 -2.42
N TYR A 95 14.59 4.44 -1.29
CA TYR A 95 13.90 4.69 -0.01
C TYR A 95 13.17 6.04 0.03
N LEU A 96 13.69 7.05 -0.69
CA LEU A 96 13.15 8.40 -0.75
C LEU A 96 12.69 8.74 -2.18
N PRO A 97 11.87 9.80 -2.35
CA PRO A 97 11.51 10.28 -3.67
C PRO A 97 12.75 10.59 -4.51
N PRO A 98 12.83 10.09 -5.75
CA PRO A 98 13.94 10.38 -6.63
C PRO A 98 13.90 11.84 -7.07
N SER A 99 15.07 12.39 -7.42
CA SER A 99 15.13 13.67 -8.13
C SER A 99 14.42 13.56 -9.47
N ILE A 100 13.71 14.62 -9.89
CA ILE A 100 13.00 14.71 -11.19
C ILE A 100 13.93 14.38 -12.37
N THR A 101 15.24 14.58 -12.22
CA THR A 101 16.26 14.35 -13.24
C THR A 101 16.73 12.90 -13.37
N LYS A 102 16.38 12.01 -12.42
CA LYS A 102 16.74 10.58 -12.49
C LYS A 102 15.54 9.79 -13.02
N PRO A 103 15.71 9.02 -14.12
CA PRO A 103 14.62 8.19 -14.61
C PRO A 103 14.21 7.18 -13.55
N THR A 104 12.90 6.93 -13.44
CA THR A 104 12.35 5.79 -12.70
C THR A 104 12.99 4.50 -13.19
N ALA A 105 13.04 3.47 -12.33
CA ALA A 105 13.59 2.16 -12.67
C ALA A 105 13.11 1.63 -14.02
N SER A 106 13.91 0.79 -14.66
CA SER A 106 13.54 0.14 -15.92
C SER A 106 12.23 -0.65 -15.78
N PHE A 107 11.49 -0.79 -16.88
CA PHE A 107 10.21 -1.50 -16.90
C PHE A 107 10.30 -2.90 -16.28
N GLY A 108 11.35 -3.67 -16.61
CA GLY A 108 11.56 -5.00 -16.05
C GLY A 108 11.73 -4.99 -14.53
N ARG A 109 12.45 -4.00 -13.98
CA ARG A 109 12.63 -3.85 -12.53
C ARG A 109 11.32 -3.44 -11.84
N ILE A 110 10.52 -2.58 -12.48
CA ILE A 110 9.18 -2.24 -12.00
C ILE A 110 8.29 -3.49 -11.97
N LEU A 111 8.27 -4.28 -13.04
CA LEU A 111 7.44 -5.48 -13.12
C LEU A 111 7.80 -6.49 -12.02
N VAL A 112 9.09 -6.73 -11.78
CA VAL A 112 9.54 -7.60 -10.69
C VAL A 112 9.13 -7.05 -9.33
N ALA A 113 9.30 -5.74 -9.09
CA ALA A 113 8.88 -5.11 -7.84
C ALA A 113 7.36 -5.27 -7.59
N LEU A 114 6.53 -5.06 -8.63
CA LEU A 114 5.08 -5.23 -8.55
C LEU A 114 4.68 -6.67 -8.23
N ILE A 115 5.33 -7.66 -8.85
CA ILE A 115 5.07 -9.08 -8.56
C ILE A 115 5.39 -9.40 -7.10
N ILE A 116 6.55 -8.97 -6.60
CA ILE A 116 6.94 -9.20 -5.19
C ILE A 116 5.98 -8.48 -4.24
N GLY A 117 5.62 -7.23 -4.52
CA GLY A 117 4.64 -6.48 -3.73
C GLY A 117 3.26 -7.12 -3.72
N ALA A 118 2.82 -7.67 -4.86
CA ALA A 118 1.55 -8.39 -4.98
C ALA A 118 1.57 -9.71 -4.20
N ILE A 119 2.65 -10.49 -4.29
CA ILE A 119 2.83 -11.73 -3.52
C ILE A 119 2.81 -11.44 -2.02
N TRP A 120 3.57 -10.44 -1.57
CA TRP A 120 3.55 -10.00 -0.17
C TRP A 120 2.14 -9.62 0.30
N THR A 121 1.43 -8.85 -0.51
CA THR A 121 0.05 -8.43 -0.18
C THR A 121 -0.88 -9.63 -0.08
N ALA A 122 -0.82 -10.57 -1.02
CA ALA A 122 -1.65 -11.77 -1.02
C ALA A 122 -1.38 -12.66 0.20
N LEU A 123 -0.10 -12.92 0.50
CA LEU A 123 0.30 -13.70 1.69
C LEU A 123 -0.12 -13.02 2.99
N GLY A 124 0.07 -11.71 3.08
CA GLY A 124 -0.32 -10.92 4.25
C GLY A 124 -1.82 -10.99 4.51
N TYR A 125 -2.66 -10.80 3.48
CA TYR A 125 -4.10 -10.88 3.64
C TYR A 125 -4.61 -12.30 3.88
N PHE A 126 -3.94 -13.32 3.34
CA PHE A 126 -4.23 -14.71 3.68
C PHE A 126 -4.04 -14.98 5.17
N LEU A 127 -2.93 -14.53 5.76
CA LEU A 127 -2.68 -14.66 7.20
C LEU A 127 -3.63 -13.80 8.05
N ALA A 128 -3.94 -12.58 7.59
CA ALA A 128 -4.90 -11.71 8.28
C ALA A 128 -6.31 -12.33 8.29
N TRP A 129 -6.74 -12.90 7.16
CA TRP A 129 -8.01 -13.62 7.07
C TRP A 129 -8.05 -14.82 8.00
N TRP A 130 -7.00 -15.64 8.01
CA TRP A 130 -6.89 -16.76 8.92
C TRP A 130 -7.09 -16.34 10.37
N PHE A 131 -6.33 -15.33 10.83
CA PHE A 131 -6.41 -14.84 12.21
C PHE A 131 -7.79 -14.23 12.55
N VAL A 132 -8.34 -13.41 11.65
CA VAL A 132 -9.62 -12.72 11.88
C VAL A 132 -10.81 -13.69 11.84
N LEU A 133 -10.79 -14.69 10.95
CA LEU A 133 -11.87 -15.67 10.87
C LEU A 133 -11.80 -16.69 12.01
N GLU A 134 -10.61 -17.17 12.39
CA GLU A 134 -10.48 -18.04 13.56
C GLU A 134 -10.93 -17.34 14.85
N SER A 135 -10.59 -16.07 15.03
CA SER A 135 -11.04 -15.28 16.20
C SER A 135 -12.54 -14.98 16.23
N ALA A 136 -13.27 -15.18 15.12
CA ALA A 136 -14.72 -15.03 15.07
C ALA A 136 -15.50 -16.33 15.35
N VAL A 137 -14.81 -17.47 15.39
CA VAL A 137 -15.41 -18.81 15.56
C VAL A 137 -15.23 -19.35 16.99
N VAL A 138 -14.41 -18.68 17.81
CA VAL A 138 -14.19 -18.97 19.25
C VAL A 138 -14.99 -17.97 20.10
#